data_AF-A0AAJ6MKQ8-F1
#
_entry.id   AF-A0AAJ6MKQ8-F1
#
_cell.length_a   1.000
_cell.length_b   1.000
_cell.length_c   1.000
_cell.angle_alpha   90.00
_cell.angle_beta   90.00
_cell.angle_gamma   90.00
#
_symmetry.space_group_name_H-M   'P 1'
#
loop_
_entity.id
_entity.type
_entity.pdbx_description
1 polymer ?
#
loop_
_entity_poly.entity_id
_entity_poly.type
_entity_poly.pdbx_seq_one_letter_code
_entity_poly.pdbx_strand_id
1 'polypeptide(L)' 'MAQRTVEIVVDDDAGLLKSVARLLAQHGIESRTFASAEALLESDRARH' A
#
# COMPACT_ATOMS: atom_id res chain seq x y z
N MET A 1 1.66 -11.23 -20.99
CA MET A 1 0.84 -10.75 -19.86
C MET A 1 1.74 -9.93 -18.96
N ALA A 2 1.46 -8.65 -18.73
CA ALA A 2 2.26 -7.85 -17.81
C ALA A 2 1.96 -8.28 -16.37
N GLN A 3 2.99 -8.52 -15.55
CA GLN A 3 2.84 -8.76 -14.12
C GLN A 3 2.25 -7.48 -13.50
N ARG A 4 1.09 -7.59 -12.87
CA ARG A 4 0.48 -6.48 -12.13
C ARG A 4 1.21 -6.35 -10.79
N THR A 5 2.14 -5.41 -10.69
CA THR A 5 2.84 -5.10 -9.43
C THR A 5 1.96 -4.17 -8.60
N VAL A 6 1.71 -4.53 -7.35
CA VAL A 6 1.04 -3.67 -6.37
C VAL A 6 2.09 -3.23 -5.36
N GLU A 7 2.30 -1.92 -5.25
CA GLU A 7 3.24 -1.35 -4.29
C GLU A 7 2.62 -1.31 -2.88
N ILE A 8 3.40 -1.70 -1.88
CA ILE A 8 2.96 -1.72 -0.49
C ILE A 8 3.68 -0.59 0.25
N VAL A 9 2.91 0.29 0.87
CA VAL A 9 3.44 1.41 1.67
C VAL A 9 3.04 1.17 3.12
N VAL A 10 4.03 1.14 4.01
CA VAL A 10 3.83 0.97 5.45
C VAL A 10 4.46 2.14 6.17
N ASP A 11 3.65 2.88 6.92
CA ASP A 11 4.08 4.03 7.71
C ASP A 11 3.01 4.34 8.76
N ASP A 12 3.40 4.84 9.93
CA ASP A 12 2.47 5.18 11.02
C ASP A 12 1.84 6.57 10.88
N ASP A 13 2.39 7.43 10.00
CA ASP A 13 1.83 8.75 9.71
C ASP A 13 0.75 8.70 8.61
N ALA A 14 -0.48 9.01 8.98
CA ALA A 14 -1.62 9.02 8.07
C ALA A 14 -1.48 10.10 6.95
N GLY A 15 -0.78 11.20 7.22
CA GLY A 15 -0.52 12.25 6.24
C GLY A 15 0.44 11.79 5.14
N LEU A 16 1.49 11.05 5.52
CA LEU A 16 2.44 10.45 4.60
C LEU A 16 1.75 9.39 3.75
N LEU A 17 1.04 8.45 4.36
CA LEU A 17 0.30 7.40 3.64
C LEU A 17 -0.63 7.99 2.58
N LYS A 18 -1.40 9.03 2.93
CA LYS A 18 -2.30 9.72 2.00
C LYS A 18 -1.54 10.39 0.86
N SER A 19 -0.42 11.04 1.17
CA SER A 19 0.39 11.78 0.19
C SER A 19 1.06 10.84 -0.80
N VAL A 20 1.65 9.74 -0.31
CA VAL A 20 2.32 8.72 -1.14
C VAL A 20 1.31 7.98 -2.00
N ALA A 21 0.17 7.54 -1.46
CA ALA A 21 -0.87 6.87 -2.24
C ALA A 21 -1.36 7.76 -3.40
N ARG A 22 -1.55 9.06 -3.14
CA ARG A 22 -1.93 10.03 -4.18
C ARG A 22 -0.85 10.16 -5.26
N LEU A 23 0.42 10.24 -4.87
CA LEU A 23 1.54 10.34 -5.81
C LEU A 23 1.60 9.10 -6.72
N LEU A 24 1.54 7.90 -6.14
CA LEU A 24 1.57 6.65 -6.90
C LEU A 24 0.39 6.54 -7.88
N ALA A 25 -0.81 6.90 -7.43
CA ALA A 25 -2.00 6.94 -8.29
C ALA A 25 -1.86 7.92 -9.47
N GLN A 26 -1.22 9.09 -9.27
CA GLN A 26 -0.95 10.05 -10.35
C GLN A 26 -0.01 9.49 -11.43
N HIS A 27 0.81 8.49 -11.09
CA HIS A 27 1.69 7.79 -12.02
C HIS A 27 1.11 6.45 -12.51
N GLY A 28 -0.16 6.16 -12.22
CA GLY A 28 -0.82 4.92 -12.64
C GLY A 28 -0.31 3.67 -11.90
N ILE A 29 0.38 3.86 -10.77
CA ILE A 29 0.87 2.77 -9.92
C ILE A 29 -0.22 2.43 -8.91
N GLU A 30 -0.63 1.16 -8.90
CA GLU A 30 -1.53 0.66 -7.88
C GLU A 30 -0.76 0.44 -6.57
N SER A 31 -1.31 0.94 -5.48
CA SER A 31 -0.69 0.81 -4.16
C SER A 31 -1.70 0.48 -3.07
N ARG A 32 -1.27 -0.24 -2.04
CA ARG A 32 -2.02 -0.43 -0.78
C ARG A 32 -1.21 0.15 0.38
N THR A 33 -1.88 0.86 1.27
CA THR A 33 -1.27 1.50 2.44
C THR A 33 -1.63 0.77 3.73
N PHE A 34 -0.72 0.76 4.69
CA PHE A 34 -0.92 0.17 6.02
C PHE A 34 -0.28 1.05 7.09
N ALA A 35 -0.98 1.21 8.22
CA ALA A 35 -0.50 2.02 9.34
C ALA A 35 0.62 1.35 10.15
N SER A 36 0.86 0.04 9.94
CA SER A 36 1.92 -0.70 10.60
C SER A 36 2.24 -2.01 9.86
N ALA A 37 3.36 -2.63 10.23
CA ALA A 37 3.73 -3.94 9.70
C ALA A 37 2.72 -5.03 10.12
N GLU A 38 2.18 -4.96 11.33
CA GLU A 38 1.17 -5.88 11.84
C GLU A 38 -0.11 -5.81 11.01
N ALA A 39 -0.56 -4.61 10.66
CA ALA A 39 -1.73 -4.40 9.81
C ALA A 39 -1.53 -4.98 8.39
N LEU A 40 -0.31 -4.88 7.85
CA LEU A 40 0.05 -5.55 6.60
C LEU A 40 -0.06 -7.08 6.74
N LEU A 41 0.60 -7.65 7.76
CA LEU A 41 0.63 -9.09 8.00
C LEU A 41 -0.77 -9.67 8.28
N GLU A 42 -1.63 -8.94 8.98
CA GLU A 42 -3.02 -9.34 9.20
C GLU A 42 -3.82 -9.33 7.89
N SER A 43 -3.61 -8.33 7.03
CA SER A 43 -4.27 -8.27 5.73
C SER A 43 -3.84 -9.38 4.76
N ASP A 44 -2.62 -9.89 4.93
CA ASP A 44 -2.09 -11.01 4.15
C ASP A 44 -2.66 -12.34 4.65
N ARG A 45 -2.69 -12.54 5.98
CA ARG A 45 -3.37 -13.70 6.60
C ARG A 45 -4.85 -13.78 6.24
N ALA A 46 -5.55 -12.65 6.14
CA ALA A 46 -6.96 -12.61 5.73
C ALA A 46 -7.20 -12.99 4.25
N ARG A 47 -6.14 -13.09 3.43
CA ARG A 47 -6.22 -13.47 2.01
C ARG A 47 -5.95 -14.96 1.75
N HIS A 48 -5.50 -15.69 2.77
CA HIS A 48 -5.17 -17.12 2.73
C HIS A 48 -6.12 -17.92 3.63
#